data_AF-A0A7C3X319-F1
#
_entry.id   AF-A0A7C3X319-F1
#
_cell.length_a   1.000
_cell.length_b   1.000
_cell.length_c   1.000
_cell.angle_alpha   90.00
_cell.angle_beta   90.00
_cell.angle_gamma   90.00
#
_symmetry.space_group_name_H-M   'P 1'
#
loop_
_entity.id
_entity.type
_entity.pdbx_description
1 polymer ?
#
loop_
_entity_poly.entity_id
_entity_poly.type
_entity_poly.pdbx_seq_one_letter_code
_entity_poly.pdbx_strand_id
1 'polypeptide(L)'
;MGPLGTPGPLGDWSKRPSDAGLSLIEVLIAATLTCLVLAASFGWLSSVVSASDHAADHVEVSSSLAFARRLTTSELRQASALVAVPTAPCGRHTISFALPSVANDGTYDLITYTWDAGRNILWRKASGSYVAQGVTHFEVHY
;
A
#
# COMPACT_ATOMS: atom_id res chain seq x y z
N MET A 1 -75.20 50.52 16.36
CA MET A 1 -75.04 50.75 17.80
C MET A 1 -74.56 49.44 18.42
N GLY A 2 -73.36 49.44 19.02
CA GLY A 2 -72.74 48.30 19.71
C GLY A 2 -71.72 47.48 18.88
N PRO A 3 -70.65 46.95 19.48
CA PRO A 3 -69.60 47.70 20.17
C PRO A 3 -68.19 47.39 19.62
N LEU A 4 -67.25 48.31 19.91
CA LEU A 4 -65.79 48.13 19.75
C LEU A 4 -65.32 46.86 20.48
N GLY A 5 -64.72 45.92 19.74
CA GLY A 5 -63.95 44.81 20.28
C GLY A 5 -62.52 45.25 20.60
N THR A 6 -62.14 45.12 21.87
CA THR A 6 -60.82 45.41 22.44
C THR A 6 -59.72 44.49 21.90
N PRO A 7 -58.46 44.96 21.77
CA PRO A 7 -57.32 44.11 21.42
C PRO A 7 -56.98 43.16 22.58
N GLY A 8 -56.94 41.86 22.29
CA GLY A 8 -56.48 40.82 23.22
C GLY A 8 -54.96 40.86 23.44
N PRO A 9 -54.46 40.25 24.54
CA PRO A 9 -53.12 40.49 25.06
C PRO A 9 -52.03 39.96 24.13
N LEU A 10 -50.98 40.77 23.96
CA LEU A 10 -49.70 40.39 23.36
C LEU A 10 -49.18 39.14 24.07
N GLY A 11 -49.07 38.04 23.31
CA GLY A 11 -48.47 36.79 23.77
C GLY A 11 -47.08 37.06 24.32
N ASP A 12 -46.92 36.74 25.60
CA ASP A 12 -45.67 36.80 26.34
C ASP A 12 -44.67 35.78 25.76
N TRP A 13 -43.69 36.27 25.00
CA TRP A 13 -42.58 35.46 24.47
C TRP A 13 -41.46 35.23 25.48
N SER A 14 -41.68 35.49 26.77
CA SER A 14 -40.75 35.17 27.85
C SER A 14 -40.78 33.68 28.21
N LYS A 15 -40.48 32.78 27.27
CA LYS A 15 -39.84 31.50 27.64
C LYS A 15 -38.34 31.74 27.69
N ARG A 16 -37.87 32.27 28.83
CA ARG A 16 -36.45 32.21 29.16
C ARG A 16 -36.03 30.74 29.12
N PRO A 17 -34.90 30.38 28.48
CA PRO A 17 -34.34 29.06 28.68
C PRO A 17 -34.16 28.88 30.18
N SER A 18 -34.68 27.77 30.71
CA SER A 18 -34.43 27.42 32.09
C SER A 18 -32.94 27.20 32.23
N ASP A 19 -32.28 27.99 33.08
CA ASP A 19 -30.94 27.71 33.58
C ASP A 19 -31.03 26.45 34.47
N ALA A 20 -31.30 25.30 33.85
CA ALA A 20 -31.21 24.01 34.49
C ALA A 20 -29.72 23.65 34.54
N GLY A 21 -29.12 23.77 35.73
CA GLY A 21 -27.76 23.29 35.95
C GLY A 21 -27.66 21.82 35.57
N LEU A 22 -26.61 21.44 34.82
CA LEU A 22 -26.34 20.05 34.45
C LEU A 22 -26.31 19.20 35.71
N SER A 23 -27.15 18.16 35.75
CA SER A 23 -27.11 17.23 36.87
C SER A 23 -25.82 16.40 36.80
N LEU A 24 -25.25 16.05 37.96
CA LEU A 24 -24.05 15.19 38.03
C LEU A 24 -24.22 13.89 37.24
N ILE A 25 -25.43 13.30 37.29
CA ILE A 25 -25.78 12.08 36.57
C ILE A 25 -25.70 12.29 35.06
N GLU A 26 -26.21 13.42 34.56
CA GLU A 26 -26.19 13.73 33.14
C GLU A 26 -24.75 13.92 32.61
N VAL A 27 -23.89 14.59 33.37
CA VAL A 27 -22.46 14.73 33.04
C VAL A 27 -21.78 13.37 33.03
N LEU A 28 -22.08 12.49 33.99
CA LEU A 28 -21.53 11.13 34.02
C LEU A 28 -21.99 10.30 32.83
N ILE A 29 -23.29 10.35 32.49
CA ILE A 29 -23.82 9.65 31.31
C ILE A 29 -23.14 10.19 30.04
N ALA A 30 -23.06 11.50 29.86
CA ALA A 30 -22.41 12.12 28.71
C ALA A 30 -20.92 11.72 28.60
N ALA A 31 -20.20 11.71 29.72
CA ALA A 31 -18.80 11.29 29.76
C ALA A 31 -18.64 9.81 29.38
N THR A 32 -19.48 8.91 29.91
CA THR A 32 -19.43 7.48 29.56
C THR A 32 -19.74 7.24 28.09
N LEU A 33 -20.76 7.90 27.53
CA LEU A 33 -21.10 7.80 26.11
C LEU A 33 -19.96 8.33 25.23
N THR A 34 -19.35 9.45 25.61
CA THR A 34 -18.22 10.03 24.89
C THR A 34 -17.02 9.07 24.89
N CYS A 35 -16.68 8.48 26.03
CA CYS A 35 -15.62 7.47 26.11
C CYS A 35 -15.92 6.24 25.24
N LEU A 36 -17.16 5.74 25.22
CA LEU A 36 -17.53 4.61 24.37
C LEU A 36 -17.41 4.95 22.88
N VAL A 37 -17.88 6.13 22.47
CA VAL A 37 -17.76 6.59 21.09
C VAL A 37 -16.29 6.75 20.69
N LEU A 38 -15.45 7.34 21.54
CA LEU A 38 -14.02 7.48 21.28
C LEU A 38 -13.33 6.11 21.17
N ALA A 39 -13.65 5.16 22.06
CA ALA A 39 -13.09 3.82 22.02
C ALA A 39 -13.48 3.07 20.73
N ALA A 40 -14.75 3.15 20.33
CA ALA A 40 -15.22 2.57 19.08
C ALA A 40 -14.55 3.23 17.86
N SER A 41 -14.43 4.55 17.87
CA SER A 41 -13.78 5.31 16.80
C SER A 41 -12.29 4.96 16.69
N PHE A 42 -11.60 4.81 17.82
CA PHE A 42 -10.20 4.40 17.84
C PHE A 42 -10.01 2.98 17.31
N GLY A 43 -10.86 2.03 17.71
CA GLY A 43 -10.84 0.66 17.18
C GLY A 43 -11.13 0.61 15.67
N TRP A 44 -12.02 1.46 15.19
CA TRP A 44 -12.28 1.59 13.76
C TRP A 44 -11.07 2.18 13.01
N LEU A 45 -10.46 3.25 13.53
CA LEU A 45 -9.27 3.85 12.94
C LEU A 45 -8.09 2.88 12.87
N SER A 46 -7.84 2.09 13.91
CA SER A 46 -6.77 1.08 13.90
C SER A 46 -7.04 -0.04 12.90
N SER A 47 -8.31 -0.44 12.74
CA SER A 47 -8.71 -1.39 11.70
C SER A 47 -8.51 -0.83 10.29
N VAL A 48 -8.77 0.46 10.06
CA VAL A 48 -8.57 1.10 8.75
C VAL A 48 -7.08 1.26 8.42
N VAL A 49 -6.26 1.66 9.40
CA VAL A 49 -4.80 1.78 9.23
C VAL A 49 -4.21 0.42 8.89
N SER A 50 -4.50 -0.61 9.69
CA SER A 50 -4.01 -1.96 9.42
C SER A 50 -4.46 -2.48 8.06
N ALA A 51 -5.73 -2.30 7.67
CA ALA A 51 -6.20 -2.69 6.34
C ALA A 51 -5.46 -1.93 5.21
N SER A 52 -5.13 -0.66 5.43
CA SER A 52 -4.37 0.16 4.47
C SER A 52 -2.93 -0.31 4.32
N ASP A 53 -2.28 -0.71 5.41
CA ASP A 53 -0.91 -1.24 5.38
C ASP A 53 -0.85 -2.53 4.55
N HIS A 54 -1.78 -3.47 4.78
CA HIS A 54 -1.86 -4.70 3.98
C HIS A 54 -2.10 -4.39 2.49
N ALA A 55 -2.96 -3.41 2.18
CA ALA A 55 -3.20 -3.01 0.81
C ALA A 55 -1.96 -2.37 0.17
N ALA A 56 -1.21 -1.56 0.92
CA ALA A 56 0.04 -0.94 0.45
C ALA A 56 1.11 -1.99 0.15
N ASP A 57 1.29 -2.99 1.02
CA ASP A 57 2.23 -4.10 0.81
C ASP A 57 1.94 -4.85 -0.49
N HIS A 58 0.66 -5.12 -0.78
CA HIS A 58 0.26 -5.78 -2.02
C HIS A 58 0.60 -4.95 -3.26
N VAL A 59 0.41 -3.62 -3.20
CA VAL A 59 0.77 -2.71 -4.29
C VAL A 59 2.29 -2.68 -4.47
N GLU A 60 3.06 -2.58 -3.39
CA GLU A 60 4.52 -2.58 -3.44
C GLU A 60 5.06 -3.85 -4.09
N VAL A 61 4.62 -5.03 -3.66
CA VAL A 61 5.01 -6.32 -4.26
C VAL A 61 4.68 -6.35 -5.75
N SER A 62 3.47 -5.94 -6.14
CA SER A 62 3.07 -5.91 -7.55
C SER A 62 3.92 -4.96 -8.40
N SER A 63 4.28 -3.80 -7.84
CA SER A 63 5.11 -2.80 -8.51
C SER A 63 6.55 -3.28 -8.68
N SER A 64 7.11 -3.94 -7.66
CA SER A 64 8.46 -4.51 -7.72
C SER A 64 8.55 -5.62 -8.77
N LEU A 65 7.52 -6.47 -8.87
CA LEU A 65 7.44 -7.51 -9.90
C LEU A 65 7.29 -6.90 -11.30
N ALA A 66 6.44 -5.87 -11.46
CA ALA A 66 6.30 -5.15 -12.72
C ALA A 66 7.62 -4.49 -13.15
N PHE A 67 8.36 -3.90 -12.21
CA PHE A 67 9.69 -3.36 -12.44
C PHE A 67 10.68 -4.45 -12.86
N ALA A 68 10.75 -5.55 -12.11
CA ALA A 68 11.60 -6.69 -12.41
C ALA A 68 11.35 -7.25 -13.82
N ARG A 69 10.08 -7.37 -14.21
CA ARG A 69 9.69 -7.82 -15.56
C ARG A 69 10.14 -6.85 -16.64
N ARG A 70 9.97 -5.54 -16.44
CA ARG A 70 10.39 -4.52 -17.42
C ARG A 70 11.92 -4.49 -17.56
N LEU A 71 12.63 -4.55 -16.44
CA LEU A 71 14.09 -4.57 -16.41
C LEU A 71 14.63 -5.81 -17.14
N THR A 72 14.21 -7.01 -16.73
CA THR A 72 14.62 -8.27 -17.37
C THR A 72 14.31 -8.29 -18.87
N THR A 73 13.11 -7.84 -19.27
CA THR A 73 12.73 -7.77 -20.69
C THR A 73 13.60 -6.79 -21.47
N SER A 74 13.91 -5.62 -20.89
CA SER A 74 14.77 -4.61 -21.52
C SER A 74 16.19 -5.14 -21.70
N GLU A 75 16.74 -5.76 -20.65
CA GLU A 75 18.09 -6.32 -20.68
C GLU A 75 18.20 -7.49 -21.68
N LEU A 76 17.21 -8.38 -21.71
CA LEU A 76 17.17 -9.48 -22.68
C LEU A 76 17.07 -8.98 -24.13
N ARG A 77 16.37 -7.88 -24.39
CA ARG A 77 16.30 -7.28 -25.74
C ARG A 77 17.61 -6.62 -26.18
N GLN A 78 18.39 -6.13 -25.23
CA GLN A 78 19.69 -5.51 -25.48
C GLN A 78 20.84 -6.54 -25.45
N ALA A 79 20.56 -7.76 -25.01
CA ALA A 79 21.55 -8.82 -24.93
C ALA A 79 22.10 -9.17 -26.31
N SER A 80 23.42 -9.28 -26.40
CA SER A 80 24.12 -9.67 -27.62
C SER A 80 24.16 -11.19 -27.80
N ALA A 81 24.24 -11.94 -26.70
CA ALA A 81 24.30 -13.39 -26.72
C ALA A 81 23.85 -14.00 -25.38
N LEU A 82 23.27 -15.21 -25.43
CA LEU A 82 23.12 -16.09 -24.27
C LEU A 82 24.47 -16.72 -23.93
N VAL A 83 24.81 -16.78 -22.64
CA VAL A 83 26.10 -17.28 -22.16
C VAL A 83 25.85 -18.42 -21.17
N ALA A 84 26.46 -19.59 -21.39
CA ALA A 84 26.46 -20.66 -20.40
C ALA A 84 27.52 -20.38 -19.33
N VAL A 85 27.13 -20.20 -18.07
CA VAL A 85 28.07 -19.95 -16.97
C VAL A 85 28.33 -21.26 -16.21
N PRO A 86 29.59 -21.72 -16.07
CA PRO A 86 29.90 -23.01 -15.46
C PRO A 86 29.65 -23.09 -13.95
N THR A 87 29.58 -21.95 -13.24
CA THR A 87 29.30 -21.90 -11.79
C THR A 87 27.81 -21.80 -11.43
N ALA A 88 26.96 -21.58 -12.44
CA ALA A 88 25.52 -21.60 -12.33
C ALA A 88 25.00 -22.07 -13.68
N PRO A 89 25.00 -23.40 -13.94
CA PRO A 89 24.56 -23.91 -15.23
C PRO A 89 23.20 -23.29 -15.55
N CYS A 90 23.01 -22.87 -16.80
CA CYS A 90 21.72 -22.41 -17.31
C CYS A 90 20.72 -23.56 -17.17
N GLY A 91 20.17 -23.72 -15.98
CA GLY A 91 19.12 -24.65 -15.64
C GLY A 91 17.78 -23.94 -15.74
N ARG A 92 16.70 -24.67 -15.44
CA ARG A 92 15.33 -24.16 -15.56
C ARG A 92 15.05 -22.82 -14.84
N HIS A 93 15.87 -22.47 -13.85
CA HIS A 93 15.70 -21.30 -12.99
C HIS A 93 16.84 -20.27 -13.09
N THR A 94 17.80 -20.46 -14.01
CA THR A 94 18.94 -19.55 -14.19
C THR A 94 19.14 -19.21 -15.66
N ILE A 95 19.30 -17.93 -15.97
CA ILE A 95 19.67 -17.46 -17.30
C ILE A 95 20.83 -16.47 -17.19
N SER A 96 21.81 -16.63 -18.06
CA SER A 96 22.96 -15.75 -18.16
C SER A 96 23.11 -15.25 -19.60
N PHE A 97 23.43 -13.97 -19.75
CA PHE A 97 23.58 -13.34 -21.06
C PHE A 97 24.58 -12.18 -20.99
N ALA A 98 25.16 -11.87 -22.14
CA ALA A 98 26.07 -10.75 -22.32
C ALA A 98 25.29 -9.50 -22.75
N LEU A 99 25.45 -8.41 -22.00
CA LEU A 99 24.91 -7.10 -22.33
C LEU A 99 26.07 -6.20 -22.79
N PRO A 100 25.94 -5.42 -23.87
CA PRO A 100 26.95 -4.42 -24.21
C PRO A 100 27.14 -3.43 -23.06
N SER A 101 28.40 -3.16 -22.70
CA SER A 101 28.71 -2.17 -21.66
C SER A 101 28.19 -0.78 -22.04
N VAL A 102 27.63 -0.07 -21.06
CA VAL A 102 27.12 1.30 -21.24
C VAL A 102 28.23 2.26 -21.68
N ALA A 103 29.50 1.95 -21.37
CA ALA A 103 30.65 2.74 -21.76
C ALA A 103 30.98 2.67 -23.27
N ASN A 104 30.34 1.77 -24.03
CA ASN A 104 30.61 1.54 -25.46
C ASN A 104 32.10 1.32 -25.78
N ASP A 105 32.84 0.72 -24.85
CA ASP A 105 34.26 0.41 -24.96
C ASP A 105 34.53 -0.96 -25.61
N GLY A 106 33.49 -1.59 -26.18
CA GLY A 106 33.55 -2.94 -26.74
C GLY A 106 33.58 -4.05 -25.69
N THR A 107 33.38 -3.73 -24.41
CA THR A 107 33.24 -4.73 -23.34
C THR A 107 31.79 -5.17 -23.17
N TYR A 108 31.61 -6.34 -22.56
CA TYR A 108 30.30 -6.90 -22.25
C TYR A 108 30.17 -7.14 -20.76
N ASP A 109 29.04 -6.72 -20.20
CA ASP A 109 28.64 -7.04 -18.85
C ASP A 109 27.93 -8.39 -18.84
N LEU A 110 28.42 -9.31 -18.02
CA LEU A 110 27.77 -10.61 -17.81
C LEU A 110 26.65 -10.46 -16.78
N ILE A 111 25.41 -10.54 -17.26
CA ILE A 111 24.23 -10.53 -16.39
C ILE A 111 23.79 -11.96 -16.17
N THR A 112 23.55 -12.32 -14.91
CA THR A 112 22.97 -13.61 -14.52
C THR A 112 21.77 -13.39 -13.64
N TYR A 113 20.64 -13.94 -14.04
CA TYR A 113 19.44 -14.05 -13.24
C TYR A 113 19.33 -15.45 -12.67
N THR A 114 19.09 -15.54 -11.36
CA THR A 114 18.89 -16.82 -10.66
C THR A 114 17.65 -16.72 -9.80
N TRP A 115 16.67 -17.59 -10.05
CA TRP A 115 15.51 -17.74 -9.17
C TRP A 115 15.78 -18.82 -8.12
N ASP A 116 15.66 -18.42 -6.86
CA ASP A 116 15.67 -19.31 -5.70
C ASP A 116 14.22 -19.62 -5.31
N ALA A 117 13.73 -20.79 -5.74
CA ALA A 117 12.38 -21.27 -5.42
C ALA A 117 12.18 -21.56 -3.93
N GLY A 118 13.25 -21.85 -3.17
CA GLY A 118 13.16 -22.07 -1.72
C GLY A 118 12.84 -20.79 -0.96
N ARG A 119 13.23 -19.63 -1.51
CA ARG A 119 13.00 -18.31 -0.90
C ARG A 119 12.00 -17.44 -1.66
N ASN A 120 11.53 -17.88 -2.84
CA ASN A 120 10.71 -17.08 -3.77
C ASN A 120 11.37 -15.76 -4.17
N ILE A 121 12.68 -15.78 -4.42
CA ILE A 121 13.50 -14.59 -4.71
C ILE A 121 14.15 -14.70 -6.08
N LEU A 122 14.10 -13.61 -6.86
CA LEU A 122 14.88 -13.46 -8.08
C LEU A 122 16.11 -12.57 -7.85
N TRP A 123 17.29 -13.14 -8.08
CA TRP A 123 18.59 -12.49 -7.93
C TRP A 123 19.16 -12.03 -9.28
N ARG A 124 19.86 -10.89 -9.30
CA ARG A 124 20.64 -10.41 -10.46
C ARG A 124 22.10 -10.19 -10.07
N LYS A 125 22.99 -10.98 -10.67
CA LYS A 125 24.42 -11.03 -10.32
C LYS A 125 25.30 -9.94 -10.96
N ALA A 126 24.80 -9.15 -11.91
CA ALA A 126 25.62 -8.08 -12.52
C ALA A 126 25.98 -6.94 -11.55
N SER A 127 25.28 -6.84 -10.41
CA SER A 127 25.53 -5.83 -9.37
C SER A 127 25.36 -6.38 -7.94
N GLY A 128 25.25 -7.71 -7.78
CA GLY A 128 24.92 -8.35 -6.49
C GLY A 128 23.56 -7.91 -5.93
N SER A 129 22.61 -7.56 -6.79
CA SER A 129 21.38 -6.88 -6.38
C SER A 129 20.18 -7.82 -6.36
N TYR A 130 19.34 -7.58 -5.37
CA TYR A 130 18.01 -8.14 -5.24
C TYR A 130 17.06 -7.48 -6.24
N VAL A 131 16.29 -8.28 -6.99
CA VAL A 131 15.40 -7.74 -8.03
C VAL A 131 13.95 -7.78 -7.61
N ALA A 132 13.48 -8.89 -7.04
CA ALA A 132 12.09 -9.06 -6.61
C ALA A 132 11.90 -10.15 -5.55
N GLN A 133 10.92 -9.94 -4.67
CA GLN A 133 10.36 -10.94 -3.74
C GLN A 133 9.07 -11.53 -4.26
N GLY A 134 8.69 -12.70 -3.73
CA GLY A 134 7.37 -13.28 -3.96
C GLY A 134 7.22 -13.83 -5.37
N VAL A 135 8.33 -14.14 -6.04
CA VAL A 135 8.32 -14.77 -7.36
C VAL A 135 7.92 -16.22 -7.17
N THR A 136 6.68 -16.54 -7.55
CA THR A 136 6.09 -17.88 -7.43
C THR A 136 6.41 -18.78 -8.62
N HIS A 137 6.67 -18.18 -9.79
CA HIS A 137 7.00 -18.89 -11.01
C HIS A 137 8.00 -18.08 -11.82
N PHE A 138 9.08 -18.73 -12.25
CA PHE A 138 10.03 -18.17 -13.21
C PHE A 138 10.37 -19.26 -14.23
N GLU A 139 10.20 -18.93 -15.50
CA GLU A 139 10.45 -19.86 -16.60
C GLU A 139 11.05 -19.12 -17.78
N VAL A 140 12.02 -19.78 -18.41
CA VAL A 140 12.74 -19.29 -19.58
C VAL A 140 12.34 -20.17 -20.75
N HIS A 141 11.72 -19.57 -21.76
CA HIS A 141 11.36 -20.22 -23.03
C HIS A 141 12.27 -19.62 -24.11
N TYR A 142 12.91 -20.49 -24.91
CA TYR A 142 13.80 -20.12 -26.01
C TYR A 142 13.26 -20.65 -27.34
#